data_AF-A0A6L6CVZ6-F1
#
_entry.id   AF-A0A6L6CVZ6-F1
#
_cell.length_a   1.000
_cell.length_b   1.000
_cell.length_c   1.000
_cell.angle_alpha   90.00
_cell.angle_beta   90.00
_cell.angle_gamma   90.00
#
_symmetry.space_group_name_H-M   'P 1'
#
loop_
_entity.id
_entity.type
_entity.pdbx_description
1 polymer ?
#
loop_
_entity_poly.entity_id
_entity_poly.type
_entity_poly.pdbx_seq_one_letter_code
_entity_poly.pdbx_strand_id
1 'polypeptide(L)'
;MTATGSKRMIDDMRGVRYGEVVPMFLRDTGLEAEVYGTQMLNDCPQELWQTLDADAIAKELGALFVKLNGPRYWVLDGLGTKVAVVDPVFRDFGGVTMRRIATIALGADFSPGSYVERKVNRGALFFWDAGKKVYELVNPDGLTYVMQARCIGVDPQMSEESLDTLGTKLALPAGWSYRVRVL
;
A
#
# COMPACT_ATOMS: atom_id res chain seq x y z
N MET A 1 25.66 -7.95 -21.39
CA MET A 1 24.49 -8.74 -20.98
C MET A 1 23.32 -7.79 -20.86
N THR A 2 22.36 -7.87 -21.77
CA THR A 2 21.12 -7.10 -21.70
C THR A 2 20.34 -7.59 -20.47
N ALA A 3 20.12 -6.71 -19.50
CA ALA A 3 19.19 -6.99 -18.41
C ALA A 3 17.85 -7.37 -19.06
N THR A 4 17.33 -8.55 -18.74
CA THR A 4 15.93 -8.94 -19.00
C THR A 4 15.06 -7.98 -18.18
N GLY A 5 14.88 -6.77 -18.72
CA GLY A 5 14.37 -5.60 -18.03
C GLY A 5 12.94 -5.82 -17.56
N SER A 6 12.64 -5.23 -16.41
CA SER A 6 11.31 -5.07 -15.80
C SER A 6 10.18 -5.12 -16.83
N LYS A 7 9.56 -6.29 -17.01
CA LYS A 7 8.43 -6.44 -17.93
C LYS A 7 7.16 -6.01 -17.20
N ARG A 8 6.47 -5.00 -17.76
CA ARG A 8 5.08 -4.68 -17.39
C ARG A 8 4.19 -5.86 -17.82
N MET A 9 3.36 -6.31 -16.89
CA MET A 9 2.53 -7.51 -17.05
C MET A 9 1.03 -7.17 -16.98
N ILE A 10 0.69 -6.10 -16.27
CA ILE A 10 -0.69 -5.66 -16.07
C ILE A 10 -0.72 -4.14 -16.29
N ASP A 11 -1.63 -3.71 -17.15
CA ASP A 11 -1.87 -2.32 -17.52
C ASP A 11 -3.14 -1.80 -16.85
N ASP A 12 -3.46 -0.52 -17.09
CA ASP A 12 -4.72 0.12 -16.69
C ASP A 12 -5.05 0.01 -15.20
N MET A 13 -4.02 0.08 -14.35
CA MET A 13 -4.19 -0.07 -12.91
C MET A 13 -4.60 1.23 -12.20
N ARG A 14 -4.39 2.40 -12.82
CA ARG A 14 -4.74 3.69 -12.20
C ARG A 14 -6.24 3.75 -11.94
N GLY A 15 -6.62 4.10 -10.71
CA GLY A 15 -8.02 4.13 -10.29
C GLY A 15 -8.64 2.76 -9.98
N VAL A 16 -7.90 1.64 -10.09
CA VAL A 16 -8.40 0.34 -9.65
C VAL A 16 -8.44 0.30 -8.12
N ARG A 17 -9.62 -0.07 -7.59
CA ARG A 17 -9.89 -0.15 -6.15
C ARG A 17 -9.36 -1.45 -5.55
N TYR A 18 -8.81 -1.37 -4.34
CA TYR A 18 -8.36 -2.53 -3.58
C TYR A 18 -8.39 -2.26 -2.07
N GLY A 19 -8.26 -3.31 -1.27
CA GLY A 19 -8.08 -3.22 0.18
C GLY A 19 -6.99 -4.17 0.65
N GLU A 20 -6.45 -3.89 1.84
CA GLU A 20 -5.42 -4.72 2.47
C GLU A 20 -5.72 -4.92 3.96
N VAL A 21 -5.83 -6.17 4.42
CA VAL A 21 -5.81 -6.53 5.83
C VAL A 21 -4.38 -6.87 6.19
N VAL A 22 -3.81 -6.09 7.10
CA VAL A 22 -2.40 -6.21 7.48
C VAL A 22 -2.34 -6.65 8.93
N PRO A 23 -2.27 -7.96 9.25
CA PRO A 23 -1.95 -8.44 10.59
C PRO A 23 -0.45 -8.31 10.90
N MET A 24 -0.12 -8.02 12.16
CA MET A 24 1.25 -7.92 12.64
C MET A 24 1.50 -8.92 13.76
N PHE A 25 2.58 -9.67 13.63
CA PHE A 25 2.96 -10.77 14.51
C PHE A 25 4.30 -10.48 15.17
N LEU A 26 4.45 -10.94 16.42
CA LEU A 26 5.76 -11.05 17.05
C LEU A 26 6.40 -12.37 16.59
N ARG A 27 7.59 -12.27 16.02
CA ARG A 27 8.47 -13.38 15.65
C ARG A 27 9.77 -13.26 16.43
N ASP A 28 10.60 -14.30 16.38
CA ASP A 28 11.92 -14.30 17.04
C ASP A 28 12.82 -13.15 16.54
N THR A 29 12.61 -12.69 15.31
CA THR A 29 13.35 -11.59 14.67
C THR A 29 12.71 -10.21 14.90
N GLY A 30 11.68 -10.11 15.74
CA GLY A 30 10.92 -8.88 16.00
C GLY A 30 9.56 -8.88 15.31
N LEU A 31 9.04 -7.68 15.01
CA LEU A 31 7.74 -7.57 14.35
C LEU A 31 7.81 -7.96 12.88
N GLU A 32 6.81 -8.71 12.44
CA GLU A 32 6.57 -9.06 11.05
C GLU A 32 5.12 -8.75 10.69
N ALA A 33 4.89 -8.11 9.54
CA ALA A 33 3.55 -7.91 9.00
C ALA A 33 3.31 -8.85 7.81
N GLU A 34 2.14 -9.46 7.76
CA GLU A 34 1.65 -10.06 6.53
C GLU A 34 0.67 -9.09 5.86
N VAL A 35 0.68 -9.02 4.53
CA VAL A 35 -0.24 -8.17 3.77
C VAL A 35 -1.16 -9.08 2.99
N TYR A 36 -2.42 -9.18 3.42
CA TYR A 36 -3.49 -9.80 2.66
C TYR A 36 -4.18 -8.71 1.85
N GLY A 37 -4.35 -8.90 0.56
CA GLY A 37 -4.99 -7.89 -0.28
C GLY A 37 -5.91 -8.46 -1.35
N THR A 38 -6.79 -7.61 -1.85
CA THR A 38 -7.81 -7.95 -2.85
C THR A 38 -7.32 -7.78 -4.29
N GLN A 39 -6.07 -7.35 -4.49
CA GLN A 39 -5.52 -7.05 -5.82
C GLN A 39 -5.68 -8.24 -6.76
N MET A 40 -6.27 -7.98 -7.92
CA MET A 40 -6.59 -8.98 -8.96
C MET A 40 -7.59 -10.07 -8.53
N LEU A 41 -8.30 -9.88 -7.41
CA LEU A 41 -9.32 -10.83 -6.91
C LEU A 41 -10.70 -10.19 -6.83
N ASN A 42 -10.80 -8.99 -6.27
CA ASN A 42 -12.03 -8.21 -6.18
C ASN A 42 -11.71 -6.74 -5.90
N ASP A 43 -12.73 -5.90 -5.97
CA ASP A 43 -12.66 -4.45 -5.82
C ASP A 43 -12.80 -3.97 -4.35
N CYS A 44 -12.66 -4.88 -3.38
CA CYS A 44 -12.81 -4.62 -1.94
C CYS A 44 -14.20 -4.08 -1.54
N PRO A 45 -15.32 -4.78 -1.81
CA PRO A 45 -16.68 -4.24 -1.70
C PRO A 45 -16.92 -3.44 -0.40
N GLN A 46 -17.40 -2.19 -0.53
CA GLN A 46 -17.52 -1.28 0.61
C GLN A 46 -18.40 -1.83 1.74
N GLU A 47 -19.51 -2.46 1.38
CA GLU A 47 -20.47 -3.02 2.34
C GLU A 47 -19.89 -4.17 3.15
N LEU A 48 -18.97 -4.96 2.59
CA LEU A 48 -18.26 -6.03 3.30
C LEU A 48 -17.06 -5.48 4.06
N TRP A 49 -16.32 -4.52 3.48
CA TRP A 49 -15.16 -3.93 4.12
C TRP A 49 -15.50 -3.24 5.45
N GLN A 50 -16.64 -2.54 5.51
CA GLN A 50 -17.07 -1.83 6.71
C GLN A 50 -17.55 -2.75 7.85
N THR A 51 -17.75 -4.04 7.60
CA THR A 51 -18.09 -5.02 8.65
C THR A 51 -16.86 -5.65 9.30
N LEU A 52 -15.66 -5.39 8.75
CA LEU A 52 -14.42 -5.94 9.29
C LEU A 52 -14.10 -5.33 10.65
N ASP A 53 -13.85 -6.20 11.62
CA ASP A 53 -13.40 -5.85 12.96
C ASP A 53 -11.92 -6.26 13.11
N ALA A 54 -11.06 -5.25 13.24
CA ALA A 54 -9.61 -5.46 13.34
C ALA A 54 -9.22 -6.26 14.59
N ASP A 55 -9.89 -6.05 15.72
CA ASP A 55 -9.56 -6.71 16.99
C ASP A 55 -10.03 -8.17 16.95
N ALA A 56 -11.21 -8.43 16.39
CA ALA A 56 -11.70 -9.78 16.17
C ALA A 56 -10.77 -10.57 15.23
N ILE A 57 -10.35 -9.96 14.12
CA ILE A 57 -9.39 -10.57 13.18
C ILE A 57 -8.04 -10.80 13.86
N ALA A 58 -7.55 -9.85 14.66
CA ALA A 58 -6.28 -10.00 15.36
C ALA A 58 -6.33 -11.22 16.31
N LYS A 59 -7.42 -11.35 17.07
CA LYS A 59 -7.66 -12.49 17.96
C LYS A 59 -7.74 -13.82 17.21
N GLU A 60 -8.45 -13.88 16.07
CA GLU A 60 -8.55 -15.09 15.25
C GLU A 60 -7.18 -15.54 14.73
N LEU A 61 -6.36 -14.59 14.27
CA LEU A 61 -5.06 -14.87 13.68
C LEU A 61 -3.95 -15.09 14.72
N GLY A 62 -4.18 -14.73 15.99
CA GLY A 62 -3.10 -14.63 16.97
C GLY A 62 -2.11 -13.51 16.64
N ALA A 63 -2.56 -12.47 15.95
CA ALA A 63 -1.78 -11.27 15.67
C ALA A 63 -1.79 -10.33 16.88
N LEU A 64 -0.73 -9.53 17.05
CA LEU A 64 -0.67 -8.50 18.08
C LEU A 64 -1.68 -7.38 17.81
N PHE A 65 -1.81 -7.00 16.54
CA PHE A 65 -2.81 -6.05 16.07
C PHE A 65 -3.01 -6.24 14.56
N VAL A 66 -4.11 -5.69 14.04
CA VAL A 66 -4.44 -5.67 12.62
C VAL A 66 -4.67 -4.24 12.18
N LYS A 67 -4.12 -3.88 11.03
CA LYS A 67 -4.41 -2.64 10.35
C LYS A 67 -5.28 -2.92 9.14
N LEU A 68 -6.50 -2.39 9.15
CA LEU A 68 -7.36 -2.32 7.98
C LEU A 68 -6.85 -1.17 7.09
N ASN A 69 -6.18 -1.52 6.01
CA ASN A 69 -5.40 -0.61 5.19
C ASN A 69 -6.13 -0.25 3.88
N GLY A 70 -7.37 0.25 3.99
CA GLY A 70 -8.16 0.66 2.83
C GLY A 70 -9.58 1.11 3.15
N PRO A 71 -10.45 1.21 2.14
CA PRO A 71 -10.17 0.94 0.72
C PRO A 71 -9.23 1.96 0.09
N ARG A 72 -8.53 1.54 -0.95
CA ARG A 72 -7.50 2.29 -1.67
C ARG A 72 -7.76 2.25 -3.16
N TYR A 73 -7.15 3.20 -3.86
CA TYR A 73 -7.12 3.26 -5.32
C TYR A 73 -5.69 3.52 -5.77
N TRP A 74 -5.22 2.72 -6.72
CA TRP A 74 -3.90 2.93 -7.29
C TRP A 74 -3.79 4.28 -7.97
N VAL A 75 -2.62 4.92 -7.85
CA VAL A 75 -2.21 6.06 -8.68
C VAL A 75 -1.03 5.70 -9.60
N LEU A 76 -0.59 4.45 -9.56
CA LEU A 76 0.29 3.84 -10.54
C LEU A 76 -0.52 3.36 -11.75
N ASP A 77 0.14 3.18 -12.88
CA ASP A 77 -0.50 2.83 -14.15
C ASP A 77 -0.35 1.34 -14.49
N GLY A 78 0.65 0.66 -13.94
CA GLY A 78 0.84 -0.78 -14.20
C GLY A 78 1.71 -1.52 -13.21
N LEU A 79 1.65 -2.85 -13.31
CA LEU A 79 2.37 -3.80 -12.45
C LEU A 79 3.26 -4.70 -13.30
N GLY A 80 4.46 -5.00 -12.80
CA GLY A 80 5.38 -5.95 -13.44
C GLY A 80 5.48 -7.29 -12.73
N THR A 81 6.40 -8.13 -13.23
CA THR A 81 6.71 -9.42 -12.61
C THR A 81 7.15 -9.24 -11.16
N LYS A 82 6.51 -9.97 -10.25
CA LYS A 82 6.91 -10.01 -8.84
C LYS A 82 8.24 -10.77 -8.73
N VAL A 83 9.27 -10.13 -8.19
CA VAL A 83 10.60 -10.72 -8.02
C VAL A 83 10.78 -11.42 -6.67
N ALA A 84 9.84 -11.24 -5.73
CA ALA A 84 9.77 -11.97 -4.46
C ALA A 84 8.51 -12.84 -4.41
N VAL A 85 8.68 -14.16 -4.51
CA VAL A 85 7.58 -15.12 -4.39
C VAL A 85 7.18 -15.20 -2.91
N VAL A 86 5.90 -15.00 -2.64
CA VAL A 86 5.30 -15.25 -1.33
C VAL A 86 4.25 -16.32 -1.56
N ASP A 87 4.24 -17.36 -0.72
CA ASP A 87 3.25 -18.43 -0.86
C ASP A 87 1.84 -17.83 -0.78
N PRO A 88 1.01 -18.08 -1.81
CA PRO A 88 -0.32 -17.50 -1.90
C PRO A 88 -1.24 -18.17 -0.89
N VAL A 89 -1.32 -17.60 0.31
CA VAL A 89 -2.31 -17.98 1.31
C VAL A 89 -3.58 -17.18 1.03
N PHE A 90 -4.62 -17.85 0.57
CA PHE A 90 -5.95 -17.27 0.45
C PHE A 90 -6.64 -17.29 1.82
N ARG A 91 -7.39 -16.23 2.10
CA ARG A 91 -8.17 -16.10 3.33
C ARG A 91 -9.38 -15.24 3.05
N ASP A 92 -10.49 -15.58 3.68
CA ASP A 92 -11.67 -14.73 3.71
C ASP A 92 -11.68 -13.89 4.99
N PHE A 93 -12.00 -12.61 4.84
CA PHE A 93 -12.27 -11.72 5.98
C PHE A 93 -13.66 -11.12 5.76
N GLY A 94 -14.64 -11.54 6.55
CA GLY A 94 -16.00 -10.98 6.49
C GLY A 94 -16.65 -11.06 5.10
N GLY A 95 -16.38 -12.11 4.33
CA GLY A 95 -16.85 -12.28 2.95
C GLY A 95 -15.94 -11.66 1.88
N VAL A 96 -14.85 -10.98 2.28
CA VAL A 96 -13.86 -10.42 1.35
C VAL A 96 -12.72 -11.41 1.17
N THR A 97 -12.71 -12.08 0.02
CA THR A 97 -11.59 -12.96 -0.35
C THR A 97 -10.32 -12.15 -0.59
N MET A 98 -9.24 -12.52 0.08
CA MET A 98 -7.92 -11.91 -0.06
C MET A 98 -6.83 -12.96 -0.23
N ARG A 99 -5.68 -12.52 -0.72
CA ARG A 99 -4.46 -13.35 -0.81
C ARG A 99 -3.31 -12.64 -0.12
N ARG A 100 -2.45 -13.40 0.56
CA ARG A 100 -1.17 -12.87 1.07
C ARG A 100 -0.28 -12.47 -0.11
N ILE A 101 0.00 -11.18 -0.24
CA ILE A 101 0.80 -10.59 -1.33
C ILE A 101 2.18 -10.14 -0.88
N ALA A 102 2.41 -9.98 0.42
CA ALA A 102 3.72 -9.61 0.95
C ALA A 102 3.87 -10.08 2.41
N THR A 103 5.12 -10.28 2.80
CA THR A 103 5.55 -10.26 4.20
C THR A 103 6.55 -9.12 4.37
N ILE A 104 6.50 -8.42 5.50
CA ILE A 104 7.35 -7.27 5.79
C ILE A 104 7.99 -7.50 7.16
N ALA A 105 9.28 -7.78 7.18
CA ALA A 105 10.06 -7.78 8.41
C ALA A 105 10.22 -6.33 8.88
N LEU A 106 9.51 -5.97 9.94
CA LEU A 106 9.55 -4.64 10.55
C LEU A 106 10.68 -4.53 11.59
N GLY A 107 11.13 -5.68 12.11
CA GLY A 107 12.24 -5.78 13.05
C GLY A 107 11.85 -5.41 14.48
N ALA A 108 12.82 -5.48 15.39
CA ALA A 108 12.63 -5.15 16.80
C ALA A 108 12.47 -3.63 17.04
N ASP A 109 13.10 -2.80 16.22
CA ASP A 109 13.10 -1.34 16.35
C ASP A 109 11.92 -0.65 15.64
N PHE A 110 10.84 -1.39 15.40
CA PHE A 110 9.64 -0.81 14.81
C PHE A 110 9.07 0.27 15.75
N SER A 111 9.01 1.50 15.24
CA SER A 111 8.25 2.59 15.85
C SER A 111 7.10 3.00 14.95
N PRO A 112 5.85 3.08 15.45
CA PRO A 112 4.77 3.69 14.69
C PRO A 112 5.06 5.19 14.48
N GLY A 113 4.58 5.74 13.37
CA GLY A 113 4.75 7.15 13.06
C GLY A 113 4.49 7.50 11.59
N SER A 114 4.06 8.74 11.35
CA SER A 114 3.97 9.31 10.01
C SER A 114 5.32 9.85 9.56
N TYR A 115 5.60 9.81 8.26
CA TYR A 115 6.86 10.31 7.66
C TYR A 115 8.13 9.62 8.18
N VAL A 116 8.01 8.39 8.67
CA VAL A 116 9.14 7.52 9.01
C VAL A 116 9.51 6.70 7.78
N GLU A 117 10.71 6.89 7.27
CA GLU A 117 11.22 6.16 6.12
C GLU A 117 11.45 4.69 6.45
N ARG A 118 11.02 3.80 5.55
CA ARG A 118 11.19 2.37 5.71
C ARG A 118 11.56 1.71 4.40
N LYS A 119 12.45 0.71 4.49
CA LYS A 119 12.82 -0.13 3.36
C LYS A 119 12.02 -1.41 3.43
N VAL A 120 11.22 -1.67 2.40
CA VAL A 120 10.40 -2.89 2.30
C VAL A 120 10.88 -3.70 1.11
N ASN A 121 11.34 -4.92 1.37
CA ASN A 121 11.64 -5.86 0.29
C ASN A 121 10.35 -6.59 -0.16
N ARG A 122 9.56 -5.94 -1.02
CA ARG A 122 8.29 -6.50 -1.53
C ARG A 122 8.46 -7.27 -2.85
N GLY A 123 9.60 -7.10 -3.51
CA GLY A 123 9.85 -7.61 -4.85
C GLY A 123 8.76 -7.25 -5.85
N ALA A 124 8.26 -6.00 -5.83
CA ALA A 124 7.23 -5.53 -6.75
C ALA A 124 7.81 -4.51 -7.74
N LEU A 125 7.33 -4.57 -8.98
CA LEU A 125 7.63 -3.59 -10.02
C LEU A 125 6.37 -2.77 -10.29
N PHE A 126 6.49 -1.45 -10.16
CA PHE A 126 5.41 -0.49 -10.37
C PHE A 126 5.79 0.45 -11.51
N PHE A 127 4.80 0.77 -12.34
CA PHE A 127 4.97 1.63 -13.51
C PHE A 127 4.07 2.84 -13.37
N TRP A 128 4.62 4.00 -13.73
CA TRP A 128 3.87 5.23 -13.95
C TRP A 128 4.16 5.70 -15.37
N ASP A 129 3.12 6.10 -16.08
CA ASP A 129 3.21 6.41 -17.50
C ASP A 129 3.56 7.88 -17.74
N ALA A 130 4.36 8.14 -18.77
CA ALA A 130 4.68 9.50 -19.22
C ALA A 130 3.39 10.25 -19.58
N GLY A 131 3.35 11.56 -19.30
CA GLY A 131 2.17 12.40 -19.47
C GLY A 131 1.11 12.23 -18.38
N LYS A 132 1.31 11.37 -17.38
CA LYS A 132 0.43 11.23 -16.21
C LYS A 132 0.99 11.96 -15.00
N LYS A 133 0.09 12.36 -14.09
CA LYS A 133 0.46 12.97 -12.82
C LYS A 133 1.06 11.94 -11.87
N VAL A 134 2.13 12.36 -11.21
CA VAL A 134 2.68 11.75 -10.00
C VAL A 134 2.57 12.72 -8.84
N TYR A 135 2.33 12.16 -7.67
CA TYR A 135 2.16 12.89 -6.42
C TYR A 135 3.32 12.50 -5.52
N GLU A 136 4.11 13.48 -5.09
CA GLU A 136 5.42 13.24 -4.51
C GLU A 136 5.54 13.90 -3.15
N LEU A 137 6.10 13.16 -2.19
CA LEU A 137 6.73 13.75 -1.00
C LEU A 137 8.23 13.87 -1.26
N VAL A 138 8.81 15.00 -0.88
CA VAL A 138 10.26 15.21 -0.95
C VAL A 138 10.75 15.48 0.47
N ASN A 139 11.69 14.66 0.93
CA ASN A 139 12.28 14.83 2.26
C ASN A 139 13.29 16.01 2.26
N PRO A 140 13.80 16.42 3.43
CA PRO A 140 14.75 17.54 3.53
C PRO A 140 16.05 17.35 2.75
N ASP A 141 16.47 16.11 2.48
CA ASP A 141 17.67 15.76 1.71
C ASP A 141 17.41 15.72 0.19
N GLY A 142 16.18 16.00 -0.26
CA GLY A 142 15.78 15.97 -1.66
C GLY A 142 15.37 14.59 -2.20
N LEU A 143 15.33 13.56 -1.35
CA LEU A 143 14.85 12.23 -1.72
C LEU A 143 13.34 12.27 -1.98
N THR A 144 12.95 11.78 -3.16
CA THR A 144 11.57 11.83 -3.65
C THR A 144 10.86 10.49 -3.45
N TYR A 145 9.69 10.53 -2.83
CA TYR A 145 8.77 9.42 -2.62
C TYR A 145 7.54 9.60 -3.51
N VAL A 146 7.35 8.73 -4.48
CA VAL A 146 6.18 8.74 -5.37
C VAL A 146 5.03 7.98 -4.71
N MET A 147 3.85 8.62 -4.63
CA MET A 147 2.65 8.02 -4.10
C MET A 147 2.26 6.78 -4.91
N GLN A 148 1.97 5.69 -4.19
CA GLN A 148 1.56 4.43 -4.79
C GLN A 148 0.03 4.34 -4.95
N ALA A 149 -0.70 4.77 -3.93
CA ALA A 149 -2.16 4.72 -3.88
C ALA A 149 -2.72 5.78 -2.95
N ARG A 150 -3.92 6.28 -3.28
CA ARG A 150 -4.75 7.08 -2.38
C ARG A 150 -5.66 6.17 -1.54
N CYS A 151 -6.01 6.61 -0.34
CA CYS A 151 -6.84 5.86 0.61
C CYS A 151 -8.06 6.68 1.00
N ILE A 152 -9.24 6.08 0.96
CA ILE A 152 -10.50 6.74 1.32
C ILE A 152 -10.95 6.41 2.77
N GLY A 153 -10.13 5.69 3.53
CA GLY A 153 -10.46 5.28 4.90
C GLY A 153 -10.48 6.41 5.94
N VAL A 154 -9.87 7.57 5.62
CA VAL A 154 -9.90 8.77 6.49
C VAL A 154 -10.77 9.87 5.88
N ASP A 155 -10.60 10.13 4.58
CA ASP A 155 -11.42 11.07 3.81
C ASP A 155 -12.16 10.29 2.71
N PRO A 156 -13.45 9.93 2.92
CA PRO A 156 -14.25 9.21 1.95
C PRO A 156 -14.47 9.97 0.64
N GLN A 157 -14.30 11.30 0.64
CA GLN A 157 -14.50 12.15 -0.53
C GLN A 157 -13.20 12.33 -1.34
N MET A 158 -12.09 11.70 -0.93
CA MET A 158 -10.80 11.82 -1.62
C MET A 158 -10.84 11.20 -3.03
N SER A 159 -10.79 12.06 -4.04
CA SER A 159 -10.62 11.71 -5.46
C SER A 159 -9.16 11.83 -5.90
N GLU A 160 -8.84 11.40 -7.13
CA GLU A 160 -7.49 11.63 -7.68
C GLU A 160 -7.22 13.11 -7.94
N GLU A 161 -8.22 13.86 -8.41
CA GLU A 161 -8.13 15.31 -8.62
C GLU A 161 -7.85 16.05 -7.32
N SER A 162 -8.44 15.60 -6.21
CA SER A 162 -8.20 16.19 -4.89
C SER A 162 -6.73 16.13 -4.47
N LEU A 163 -5.94 15.20 -5.04
CA LEU A 163 -4.50 15.09 -4.77
C LEU A 163 -3.71 16.29 -5.29
N ASP A 164 -4.23 17.06 -6.25
CA ASP A 164 -3.57 18.27 -6.75
C ASP A 164 -3.32 19.30 -5.64
N THR A 165 -4.16 19.30 -4.61
CA THR A 165 -4.10 20.26 -3.48
C THR A 165 -3.79 19.59 -2.15
N LEU A 166 -3.52 18.28 -2.12
CA LEU A 166 -3.34 17.50 -0.89
C LEU A 166 -2.27 18.11 0.05
N GLY A 167 -1.19 18.66 -0.51
CA GLY A 167 -0.13 19.30 0.27
C GLY A 167 -0.61 20.38 1.23
N THR A 168 -1.72 21.06 0.92
CA THR A 168 -2.33 22.09 1.80
C THR A 168 -3.01 21.51 3.04
N LYS A 169 -3.32 20.22 3.03
CA LYS A 169 -3.97 19.49 4.12
C LYS A 169 -3.00 18.67 4.97
N LEU A 170 -1.78 18.46 4.50
CA LEU A 170 -0.79 17.61 5.18
C LEU A 170 -0.08 18.40 6.30
N ALA A 171 -0.04 17.82 7.49
CA ALA A 171 0.87 18.23 8.54
C ALA A 171 2.27 17.66 8.26
N LEU A 172 2.99 18.28 7.32
CA LEU A 172 4.35 17.86 6.94
C LEU A 172 5.37 18.23 8.03
N PRO A 173 6.34 17.36 8.34
CA PRO A 173 7.46 17.74 9.20
C PRO A 173 8.31 18.84 8.58
N ALA A 174 9.11 19.52 9.40
CA ALA A 174 10.01 20.56 8.91
C ALA A 174 10.93 20.05 7.78
N GLY A 175 11.04 20.84 6.71
CA GLY A 175 11.85 20.51 5.53
C GLY A 175 11.22 19.52 4.55
N TRP A 176 10.13 18.85 4.90
CA TRP A 176 9.36 18.04 3.95
C TRP A 176 8.51 18.92 3.05
N SER A 177 8.33 18.50 1.80
CA SER A 177 7.42 19.16 0.86
C SER A 177 6.57 18.15 0.10
N TYR A 178 5.42 18.61 -0.37
CA TYR A 178 4.55 17.88 -1.28
C TYR A 178 4.53 18.59 -2.63
N ARG A 179 4.61 17.84 -3.71
CA ARG A 179 4.47 18.39 -5.07
C ARG A 179 3.73 17.45 -6.00
N VAL A 180 3.22 18.02 -7.08
CA VAL A 180 2.60 17.29 -8.20
C VAL A 180 3.38 17.59 -9.45
N ARG A 181 3.68 16.55 -10.23
CA ARG A 181 4.42 16.66 -11.49
C ARG A 181 3.78 15.79 -12.55
N VAL A 182 3.87 16.19 -13.81
CA VAL A 182 3.58 15.32 -14.96
C VAL A 182 4.88 14.63 -15.39
N LEU A 183 4.85 13.30 -15.52
CA LEU A 183 6.01 12.50 -15.92
C LEU A 183 6.45 12.75 -17.36
#